data_AF-A0A151P3U6-F1
#
_entry.id   AF-A0A151P3U6-F1
#
_cell.length_a   1.000
_cell.length_b   1.000
_cell.length_c   1.000
_cell.angle_alpha   90.00
_cell.angle_beta   90.00
_cell.angle_gamma   90.00
#
_symmetry.space_group_name_H-M   'P 1'
#
loop_
_entity.id
_entity.type
_entity.pdbx_description
1 polymer ?
#
loop_
_entity_poly.entity_id
_entity_poly.type
_entity_poly.pdbx_seq_one_letter_code
_entity_poly.pdbx_strand_id
1 'polypeptide(L)'
;MFSWLRKQEKAVPEVIRTVTEGLKELYKRKLLPVEELYHFHDFHSPALEDADFDSKPMVLVMGQYSTGKTTFIRYLLEQDVPGSRVGPEPTTDTFTAIMHGEAERLVPGNAVVVDPKKPFRKLHPFGNAFLNRWVPAGAGPRAPRWDPQAVPELV
;
A
#
# COMPACT_ATOMS: atom_id res chain seq x y z
N MET A 1 -15.95 -35.75 -41.99
CA MET A 1 -16.45 -36.18 -40.66
C MET A 1 -15.39 -35.80 -39.65
N PHE A 2 -15.48 -34.81 -38.77
CA PHE A 2 -16.58 -34.02 -38.21
C PHE A 2 -16.00 -32.63 -37.86
N SER A 3 -16.57 -31.57 -38.42
CA SER A 3 -16.36 -30.18 -38.01
C SER A 3 -17.62 -29.70 -37.30
N TRP A 4 -17.85 -30.12 -36.06
CA TRP A 4 -18.94 -29.58 -35.27
C TRP A 4 -18.81 -29.90 -33.78
N LEU A 5 -17.88 -29.22 -33.10
CA LEU A 5 -18.06 -28.89 -31.68
C LEU A 5 -17.27 -27.63 -31.32
N ARG A 6 -17.48 -26.54 -32.07
CA ARG A 6 -17.28 -25.21 -31.48
C ARG A 6 -18.39 -25.03 -30.45
N LYS A 7 -18.11 -25.48 -29.23
CA LYS A 7 -18.85 -25.10 -28.04
C LYS A 7 -18.80 -23.58 -28.00
N GLN A 8 -19.88 -22.92 -28.45
CA GLN A 8 -20.08 -21.52 -28.15
C GLN A 8 -20.17 -21.42 -26.64
N GLU A 9 -19.08 -21.01 -25.99
CA GLU A 9 -19.18 -20.45 -24.66
C GLU A 9 -20.19 -19.32 -24.76
N LYS A 10 -21.35 -19.50 -24.13
CA LYS A 10 -22.31 -18.42 -23.96
C LYS A 10 -21.52 -17.29 -23.31
N ALA A 11 -21.37 -16.18 -24.02
CA ALA A 11 -20.86 -14.95 -23.44
C ALA A 11 -21.83 -14.57 -22.33
N VAL A 12 -21.48 -14.95 -21.11
CA VAL A 12 -22.14 -14.45 -19.90
C VAL A 12 -21.97 -12.94 -19.99
N PRO A 13 -23.03 -12.13 -19.94
CA PRO A 13 -22.86 -10.69 -19.90
C PRO A 13 -21.95 -10.38 -18.71
N GLU A 14 -20.76 -9.87 -19.00
CA GLU A 14 -19.78 -9.45 -18.01
C GLU A 14 -20.41 -8.25 -17.28
N VAL A 15 -21.15 -8.52 -16.21
CA VAL A 15 -21.62 -7.48 -15.28
C VAL A 15 -20.41 -7.10 -14.44
N ILE A 16 -19.47 -6.38 -15.04
CA ILE A 16 -18.38 -5.73 -14.36
C ILE A 16 -19.02 -4.68 -13.45
N ARG A 17 -18.97 -4.87 -12.13
CA ARG A 17 -19.62 -3.94 -11.19
C ARG A 17 -18.80 -2.66 -11.05
N THR A 18 -17.47 -2.75 -11.19
CA THR A 18 -16.55 -1.60 -11.15
C THR A 18 -15.38 -1.74 -12.13
N VAL A 19 -14.81 -0.61 -12.56
CA VAL A 19 -13.62 -0.60 -13.45
C VAL A 19 -12.47 -1.41 -12.87
N THR A 20 -12.23 -1.33 -11.56
CA THR A 20 -11.17 -2.09 -10.87
C THR A 20 -11.38 -3.60 -10.98
N GLU A 21 -12.60 -4.08 -10.79
CA GLU A 21 -12.94 -5.50 -10.98
C GLU A 21 -12.71 -5.94 -12.43
N GLY A 22 -13.09 -5.11 -13.41
CA GLY A 22 -12.88 -5.39 -14.82
C GLY A 22 -11.39 -5.49 -15.18
N LEU A 23 -10.56 -4.58 -14.66
CA LEU A 23 -9.10 -4.62 -14.88
C LEU A 23 -8.47 -5.85 -14.22
N LYS A 24 -8.92 -6.22 -13.03
CA LYS A 24 -8.47 -7.40 -12.30
C LYS A 24 -8.82 -8.70 -13.04
N GLU A 25 -10.04 -8.80 -13.57
CA GLU A 25 -10.46 -9.94 -14.40
C GLU A 25 -9.68 -10.00 -15.70
N LEU A 26 -9.51 -8.87 -16.39
CA LEU A 26 -8.76 -8.79 -17.64
C LEU A 26 -7.30 -9.21 -17.45
N TYR A 27 -6.65 -8.75 -16.38
CA TYR A 27 -5.29 -9.15 -16.01
C TYR A 27 -5.18 -10.68 -15.86
N LYS A 28 -6.03 -11.27 -15.00
CA LYS A 28 -6.00 -12.72 -14.71
C LYS A 28 -6.31 -13.57 -15.94
N ARG A 29 -7.24 -13.13 -16.78
CA ARG A 29 -7.72 -13.90 -17.94
C ARG A 29 -6.83 -13.77 -19.16
N LYS A 30 -6.20 -12.62 -19.38
CA LYS A 30 -5.50 -12.29 -20.64
C LYS A 30 -4.01 -12.07 -20.47
N LEU A 31 -3.57 -11.41 -19.41
CA LEU A 31 -2.16 -11.02 -19.26
C LEU A 31 -1.35 -12.05 -18.47
N LEU A 32 -1.86 -12.48 -17.31
CA LEU A 32 -1.18 -13.44 -16.44
C LEU A 32 -0.76 -14.75 -17.16
N PRO A 33 -1.60 -15.37 -18.02
CA PRO A 33 -1.18 -16.57 -18.75
C PRO A 33 0.01 -16.34 -19.69
N VAL A 34 0.15 -15.13 -20.23
CA VAL A 34 1.26 -14.74 -21.10
C VAL A 34 2.51 -14.47 -20.26
N GLU A 35 2.37 -13.80 -19.12
CA GLU A 35 3.46 -13.56 -18.17
C GLU A 35 4.07 -14.88 -17.67
N GLU A 36 3.22 -15.86 -17.34
CA GLU A 36 3.64 -17.19 -16.90
C GLU A 36 4.30 -17.99 -18.03
N LEU A 37 3.72 -17.97 -19.24
CA LEU A 37 4.26 -18.71 -20.39
C LEU A 37 5.69 -18.30 -20.77
N TYR A 38 6.01 -17.01 -20.61
CA TYR A 38 7.33 -16.46 -20.95
C TYR A 38 8.21 -16.18 -19.73
N HIS A 39 7.83 -16.67 -18.55
CA HIS A 39 8.59 -16.47 -17.30
C HIS A 39 8.89 -14.99 -17.01
N PHE A 40 7.96 -14.08 -17.33
CA PHE A 40 8.15 -12.63 -17.20
C PHE A 40 8.53 -12.21 -15.78
N HIS A 41 8.02 -12.92 -14.77
CA HIS A 41 8.26 -12.66 -13.36
C HIS A 41 9.70 -12.87 -12.90
N ASP A 42 10.47 -13.65 -13.64
CA ASP A 42 11.88 -13.90 -13.34
C ASP A 42 12.78 -12.74 -13.81
N PHE A 43 12.29 -11.89 -14.73
CA PHE A 43 13.06 -10.82 -15.36
C PHE A 43 12.63 -9.41 -14.95
N HIS A 44 11.33 -9.19 -14.75
CA HIS A 44 10.79 -7.84 -14.64
C HIS A 44 10.07 -7.61 -13.31
N SER A 45 8.86 -8.13 -13.17
CA SER A 45 8.04 -7.91 -11.97
C SER A 45 7.21 -9.13 -11.62
N PRO A 46 7.00 -9.42 -10.32
CA PRO A 46 6.11 -10.49 -9.89
C PRO A 46 4.67 -10.25 -10.35
N ALA A 47 3.89 -11.33 -10.40
CA ALA A 47 2.47 -11.29 -10.72
C ALA A 47 1.72 -10.28 -9.82
N LEU A 48 0.68 -9.65 -10.38
CA LEU A 48 -0.18 -8.77 -9.61
C LEU A 48 -1.09 -9.61 -8.70
N GLU A 49 -1.12 -9.25 -7.43
CA GLU A 49 -2.03 -9.82 -6.45
C GLU A 49 -3.29 -8.96 -6.35
N ASP A 50 -4.34 -9.52 -5.75
CA ASP A 50 -5.59 -8.79 -5.48
C ASP A 50 -5.36 -7.47 -4.73
N ALA A 51 -4.41 -7.45 -3.80
CA ALA A 51 -4.02 -6.25 -3.05
C ALA A 51 -3.47 -5.12 -3.93
N ASP A 52 -2.90 -5.43 -5.10
CA ASP A 52 -2.41 -4.40 -6.02
C ASP A 52 -3.56 -3.62 -6.67
N PHE A 53 -4.74 -4.24 -6.82
CA PHE A 53 -5.94 -3.61 -7.36
C PHE A 53 -6.81 -2.97 -6.27
N ASP A 54 -6.88 -3.61 -5.10
CA ASP A 54 -7.80 -3.24 -4.02
C ASP A 54 -7.17 -2.25 -3.02
N SER A 55 -5.88 -1.94 -3.15
CA SER A 55 -5.17 -1.02 -2.26
C SER A 55 -5.59 0.43 -2.43
N LYS A 56 -5.48 1.20 -1.34
CA LYS A 56 -5.67 2.66 -1.38
C LYS A 56 -4.51 3.31 -2.15
N PRO A 57 -4.77 4.41 -2.89
CA PRO A 57 -3.72 5.16 -3.57
C PRO A 57 -2.58 5.54 -2.61
N MET A 58 -1.34 5.43 -3.08
CA MET A 58 -0.14 5.71 -2.31
C MET A 58 0.57 6.94 -2.86
N VAL A 59 1.12 7.77 -1.97
CA VAL A 59 1.96 8.92 -2.30
C VAL A 59 3.35 8.70 -1.74
N LEU A 60 4.36 8.73 -2.60
CA LEU A 60 5.76 8.61 -2.20
C LEU A 60 6.38 10.01 -2.06
N VAL A 61 6.86 10.33 -0.86
CA VAL A 61 7.57 11.59 -0.57
C VAL A 61 9.08 11.31 -0.50
N MET A 62 9.85 11.89 -1.41
CA MET A 62 11.30 11.69 -1.53
C MET A 62 12.05 13.03 -1.62
N GLY A 63 13.29 13.06 -1.14
CA GLY A 63 14.12 14.27 -1.12
C GLY A 63 15.27 14.19 -0.12
N GLN A 64 16.24 15.09 -0.25
CA GLN A 64 17.43 15.16 0.60
C GLN A 64 17.11 15.36 2.09
N TYR A 65 18.12 15.19 2.94
CA TYR A 65 17.99 15.43 4.38
C TYR A 65 17.50 16.86 4.65
N SER A 66 16.65 17.01 5.67
CA SER A 66 16.18 18.32 6.16
C SER A 66 15.41 19.20 5.15
N THR A 67 14.90 18.64 4.05
CA THR A 67 14.04 19.36 3.08
C THR A 67 12.57 19.47 3.51
N GLY A 68 12.23 19.10 4.75
CA GLY A 68 10.87 19.24 5.29
C GLY A 68 9.88 18.12 4.93
N LYS A 69 10.34 16.95 4.47
CA LYS A 69 9.46 15.80 4.13
C LYS A 69 8.49 15.41 5.26
N THR A 70 9.02 15.25 6.48
CA THR A 70 8.21 14.91 7.66
C THR A 70 7.23 16.04 8.00
N THR A 71 7.68 17.29 7.89
CA THR A 71 6.84 18.48 8.10
C THR A 71 5.72 18.55 7.06
N PHE A 72 5.99 18.23 5.80
CA PHE A 72 4.99 18.19 4.73
C PHE A 72 3.90 17.15 5.02
N ILE A 73 4.29 15.95 5.45
CA ILE A 73 3.33 14.91 5.82
C ILE A 73 2.51 15.33 7.05
N ARG A 74 3.17 15.86 8.09
CA ARG A 74 2.50 16.39 9.29
C ARG A 74 1.49 17.48 8.93
N TYR A 75 1.85 18.36 8.00
CA TYR A 75 0.97 19.41 7.49
C TYR A 75 -0.28 18.84 6.80
N LEU A 76 -0.13 17.80 5.96
CA LEU A 76 -1.26 17.14 5.31
C LEU A 76 -2.17 16.38 6.28
N LEU A 77 -1.58 15.74 7.30
CA LEU A 77 -2.33 14.93 8.26
C LEU A 77 -2.93 15.78 9.40
N GLU A 78 -2.43 17.00 9.61
CA GLU A 78 -2.73 17.87 10.76
C GLU A 78 -2.55 17.18 12.12
N GLN A 79 -1.67 16.17 12.18
CA GLN A 79 -1.33 15.41 13.38
C GLN A 79 0.13 14.93 13.27
N ASP A 80 0.72 14.55 14.40
CA ASP A 80 2.08 14.06 14.43
C ASP A 80 2.18 12.70 13.73
N VAL A 81 3.30 12.50 13.02
CA VAL A 81 3.54 11.24 12.32
C VAL A 81 4.02 10.20 13.35
N PRO A 82 3.31 9.07 13.52
CA PRO A 82 3.71 8.07 14.51
C PRO A 82 5.11 7.54 14.22
N GLY A 83 5.96 7.46 15.25
CA GLY A 83 7.35 7.02 15.13
C GLY A 83 8.30 8.03 14.49
N SER A 84 7.82 9.21 14.06
CA SER A 84 8.72 10.26 13.58
C SER A 84 9.38 11.00 14.75
N ARG A 85 10.71 11.07 14.73
CA ARG A 85 11.49 12.01 15.55
C ARG A 85 12.06 13.06 14.63
N VAL A 86 11.51 14.27 14.67
CA VAL A 86 12.10 15.42 13.98
C VAL A 86 13.25 15.93 14.85
N GLY A 87 14.49 15.62 14.48
CA GLY A 87 15.70 16.09 15.15
C GLY A 87 16.65 16.77 14.15
N PRO A 88 17.62 17.57 14.63
CA PRO A 88 18.62 18.24 13.79
C PRO A 88 19.65 17.28 13.18
N GLU A 89 19.79 16.07 13.73
CA GLU A 89 20.63 14.98 13.19
C GLU A 89 19.86 14.14 12.14
N PRO A 90 20.52 13.34 11.28
CA PRO A 90 19.84 12.46 10.33
C PRO A 90 19.01 11.39 11.06
N THR A 91 17.75 11.70 11.40
CA THR A 91 16.90 10.83 12.23
C THR A 91 15.94 9.95 11.43
N THR A 92 16.15 9.78 10.11
CA THR A 92 15.30 8.94 9.26
C THR A 92 16.15 8.09 8.33
N ASP A 93 16.73 7.00 8.85
CA ASP A 93 17.36 5.94 8.07
C ASP A 93 16.37 4.82 7.67
N THR A 94 15.08 5.02 7.99
CA THR A 94 13.99 4.08 7.75
C THR A 94 13.00 4.58 6.70
N PHE A 95 12.43 3.64 5.94
CA PHE A 95 11.28 3.85 5.09
C PHE A 95 10.00 3.73 5.94
N THR A 96 9.21 4.81 6.03
CA THR A 96 7.98 4.84 6.82
C THR A 96 6.75 4.82 5.92
N ALA A 97 5.86 3.85 6.12
CA ALA A 97 4.58 3.79 5.42
C ALA A 97 3.45 4.19 6.37
N ILE A 98 2.89 5.38 6.18
CA ILE A 98 1.79 5.88 7.02
C ILE A 98 0.48 5.42 6.41
N MET A 99 -0.28 4.67 7.18
CA MET A 99 -1.55 4.09 6.77
C MET A 99 -2.61 4.38 7.81
N HIS A 100 -3.87 4.38 7.39
CA HIS A 100 -4.98 4.42 8.34
C HIS A 100 -5.00 3.15 9.21
N GLY A 101 -5.26 3.31 10.51
CA GLY A 101 -5.57 2.25 11.46
C GLY A 101 -6.54 2.74 12.54
N GLU A 102 -7.12 1.79 13.28
CA GLU A 102 -8.04 2.09 14.41
C GLU A 102 -7.33 2.79 15.57
N ALA A 103 -6.03 2.52 15.74
CA ALA A 103 -5.20 3.09 16.77
C ALA A 103 -3.80 3.39 16.23
N GLU A 104 -3.12 4.33 16.87
CA GLU A 104 -1.73 4.61 16.57
C GLU A 104 -0.85 3.41 16.96
N ARG A 105 -0.19 2.82 15.96
CA ARG A 105 0.71 1.68 16.19
C ARG A 105 1.82 1.61 15.15
N LEU A 106 3.01 1.22 15.60
CA LEU A 106 4.09 0.81 14.71
C LEU A 106 4.01 -0.70 14.48
N VAL A 107 4.11 -1.11 13.22
CA VAL A 107 4.09 -2.53 12.84
C VAL A 107 5.47 -2.91 12.29
N PRO A 108 6.08 -4.01 12.75
CA PRO A 108 7.35 -4.48 12.19
C PRO A 108 7.24 -4.80 10.71
N GLY A 109 8.25 -4.45 9.91
CA GLY A 109 8.23 -4.69 8.46
C GLY A 109 8.01 -6.16 8.08
N ASN A 110 8.63 -7.08 8.83
CA ASN A 110 8.45 -8.53 8.65
C ASN A 110 6.99 -8.99 8.81
N ALA A 111 6.20 -8.33 9.66
CA ALA A 111 4.80 -8.66 9.84
C ALA A 111 3.90 -8.11 8.71
N VAL A 112 4.32 -7.03 8.06
CA VAL A 112 3.53 -6.39 7.01
C VAL A 112 3.70 -7.07 5.66
N VAL A 113 4.86 -7.65 5.37
CA VAL A 113 5.11 -8.37 4.11
C VAL A 113 4.47 -9.74 4.05
N VAL A 114 3.87 -10.23 5.15
CA VAL A 114 3.11 -11.48 5.17
C VAL A 114 1.59 -11.25 5.14
N ASP A 115 1.12 -10.00 5.24
CA ASP A 115 -0.30 -9.67 5.19
C ASP A 115 -0.79 -9.63 3.72
N PRO A 116 -1.67 -10.55 3.28
CA PRO A 116 -2.19 -10.60 1.91
C PRO A 116 -3.11 -9.43 1.57
N LYS A 117 -3.57 -8.65 2.56
CA LYS A 117 -4.41 -7.47 2.34
C LYS A 117 -3.60 -6.19 2.12
N LYS A 118 -2.27 -6.27 2.23
CA LYS A 118 -1.38 -5.12 2.13
C LYS A 118 -0.53 -5.21 0.87
N PRO A 119 -0.33 -4.11 0.14
CA PRO A 119 0.45 -4.10 -1.10
C PRO A 119 1.98 -4.09 -0.86
N PHE A 120 2.44 -4.82 0.17
CA PHE A 120 3.85 -4.79 0.60
C PHE A 120 4.55 -6.14 0.54
N ARG A 121 3.86 -7.22 0.15
CA ARG A 121 4.47 -8.56 0.03
C ARG A 121 5.66 -8.58 -0.91
N LYS A 122 5.61 -7.77 -1.96
CA LYS A 122 6.68 -7.59 -2.95
C LYS A 122 7.94 -6.94 -2.36
N LEU A 123 7.92 -6.50 -1.11
CA LEU A 123 9.11 -6.03 -0.39
C LEU A 123 9.90 -7.18 0.28
N HIS A 124 9.33 -8.37 0.40
CA HIS A 124 10.00 -9.54 0.98
C HIS A 124 11.37 -9.87 0.35
N PRO A 125 11.55 -9.79 -0.99
CA PRO A 125 12.83 -10.10 -1.63
C PRO A 125 14.00 -9.19 -1.23
N PHE A 126 13.75 -7.97 -0.71
CA PHE A 126 14.82 -7.09 -0.22
C PHE A 126 15.47 -7.60 1.09
N GLY A 127 14.86 -8.60 1.73
CA GLY A 127 15.41 -9.31 2.88
C GLY A 127 15.37 -8.53 4.19
N ASN A 128 15.80 -9.21 5.26
CA ASN A 128 15.68 -8.70 6.64
C ASN A 128 16.39 -7.36 6.87
N ALA A 129 17.50 -7.09 6.18
CA ALA A 129 18.23 -5.82 6.31
C ALA A 129 17.35 -4.62 5.90
N PHE A 130 16.59 -4.75 4.82
CA PHE A 130 15.63 -3.74 4.40
C PHE A 130 14.40 -3.72 5.30
N LEU A 131 13.84 -4.89 5.63
CA LEU A 131 12.60 -4.98 6.41
C LEU A 131 12.74 -4.45 7.85
N ASN A 132 13.94 -4.52 8.42
CA ASN A 132 14.26 -3.88 9.70
C ASN A 132 14.25 -2.34 9.63
N ARG A 133 14.42 -1.78 8.42
CA ARG A 133 14.32 -0.34 8.14
C ARG A 133 12.98 0.04 7.51
N TRP A 134 12.05 -0.90 7.37
CA TRP A 134 10.70 -0.66 6.86
C TRP A 134 9.73 -0.61 8.03
N VAL A 135 9.17 0.57 8.30
CA VAL A 135 8.33 0.83 9.48
C VAL A 135 6.96 1.36 9.07
N PRO A 136 6.00 0.46 8.82
CA PRO A 136 4.60 0.84 8.67
C PRO A 136 4.01 1.36 9.97
N ALA A 137 3.35 2.50 9.90
CA ALA A 137 2.65 3.14 10.99
C ALA A 137 1.15 3.20 10.70
N GLY A 138 0.34 2.63 11.58
CA GLY A 138 -1.08 2.93 11.65
C GLY A 138 -1.25 4.30 12.32
N ALA A 139 -1.83 5.26 11.61
CA ALA A 139 -2.31 6.50 12.19
C ALA A 139 -3.77 6.30 12.61
N GLY A 140 -4.07 6.63 13.86
CA GLY A 140 -5.42 6.55 14.41
C GLY A 140 -6.40 7.48 13.69
N PRO A 141 -7.71 7.37 13.98
CA PRO A 141 -8.67 8.35 13.52
C PRO A 141 -8.28 9.74 14.03
N ARG A 142 -8.41 10.74 13.13
CA ARG A 142 -8.17 12.14 13.46
C ARG A 142 -9.05 12.53 14.65
N ALA A 143 -8.45 13.07 15.72
CA ALA A 143 -9.22 13.65 16.82
C ALA A 143 -10.17 14.71 16.25
N PRO A 144 -11.45 14.75 16.69
CA PRO A 144 -12.41 15.73 16.19
C PRO A 144 -11.85 17.14 16.37
N ARG A 145 -11.83 17.89 15.27
CA ARG A 145 -11.43 19.30 15.26
C ARG A 145 -12.47 20.02 16.12
N TRP A 146 -12.05 20.54 17.27
CA TRP A 146 -12.84 21.30 18.26
C TRP A 146 -13.65 20.47 19.29
N ASP A 147 -13.14 20.44 20.54
CA ASP A 147 -13.96 20.27 21.75
C ASP A 147 -14.11 21.65 22.42
N PRO A 148 -15.31 22.25 22.42
CA PRO A 148 -15.56 23.52 23.11
C PRO A 148 -15.23 23.51 24.62
N GLN A 149 -15.10 22.33 25.24
CA GLN A 149 -14.86 22.17 26.68
C GLN A 149 -13.37 21.99 27.04
N ALA A 150 -12.49 21.80 26.06
CA ALA A 150 -11.06 21.65 26.29
C ALA A 150 -10.33 23.00 26.22
N VAL A 151 -10.73 23.96 27.05
CA VAL A 151 -9.88 25.12 27.38
C VAL A 151 -9.08 24.72 28.62
N PRO A 152 -7.74 24.62 28.56
CA PRO A 152 -6.94 24.53 29.78
C PRO A 152 -7.17 25.82 30.56
N GLU A 153 -7.68 25.73 31.78
CA GLU A 153 -7.60 26.82 32.74
C GLU A 153 -6.10 27.13 32.96
N LEU A 154 -5.60 28.12 32.23
CA LEU A 154 -4.35 28.79 32.55
C LEU A 154 -4.67 29.82 33.65
N VAL A 155 -4.47 29.39 34.89
CA VAL A 155 -4.10 30.29 36.00
C VAL A 155 -2.60 30.55 35.91
#